data_AF-A0A949AJX2-F1
#
_entry.id   AF-A0A949AJX2-F1
#
_cell.length_a   1.000
_cell.length_b   1.000
_cell.length_c   1.000
_cell.angle_alpha   90.00
_cell.angle_beta   90.00
_cell.angle_gamma   90.00
#
_symmetry.space_group_name_H-M   'P 1'
#
loop_
_entity.id
_entity.type
_entity.pdbx_description
1 polymer ?
#
loop_
_entity_poly.entity_id
_entity_poly.type
_entity_poly.pdbx_seq_one_letter_code
_entity_poly.pdbx_strand_id
1 'polypeptide(L)'
;MFQAKKNIRFNNFLEMFAKAIFFFVLVLFETCVFSQQANASGAMSQGRQTQQVAQQQAAQEIAQQQAQGQASTTEQQQVKRKALRTRTLKKEVDDLKAHEIVDIYQVWEQLEVSSEIWALIMDHTPKDVTVARYIRLYAEGGIYIRKSSSHYVKLIDSMAKESPNLLKSPFREVLRFIAIMEYDFDNGQDRGKLALQTLGRKLYEDNRIRLGVE
;
A
#
# COMPACT_ATOMS: atom_id res chain seq x y z
N MET A 1 -11.30 54.84 11.98
CA MET A 1 -10.70 54.57 13.30
C MET A 1 -10.63 53.05 13.47
N PHE A 2 -9.42 52.50 13.43
CA PHE A 2 -9.10 51.08 13.62
C PHE A 2 -9.48 50.61 15.02
N GLN A 3 -9.95 49.35 15.16
CA GLN A 3 -9.55 48.46 16.26
C GLN A 3 -9.85 47.01 15.87
N ALA A 4 -8.85 46.17 16.07
CA ALA A 4 -8.82 44.73 15.78
C ALA A 4 -8.86 43.94 17.09
N LYS A 5 -9.34 42.69 17.08
CA LYS A 5 -8.68 41.63 17.88
C LYS A 5 -9.03 40.23 17.40
N LYS A 6 -7.96 39.54 16.96
CA LYS A 6 -7.85 38.13 16.62
C LYS A 6 -7.82 37.29 17.90
N ASN A 7 -8.49 36.14 17.92
CA ASN A 7 -8.27 35.06 18.88
C ASN A 7 -7.64 33.88 18.12
N ILE A 8 -6.34 33.65 18.34
CA ILE A 8 -5.60 32.51 17.80
C ILE A 8 -5.25 31.60 18.99
N ARG A 9 -5.72 30.35 18.93
CA ARG A 9 -5.39 29.27 19.87
C ARG A 9 -4.01 28.71 19.53
N PHE A 10 -3.02 28.96 20.38
CA PHE A 10 -1.69 28.34 20.36
C PHE A 10 -1.59 27.38 21.55
N ASN A 11 -1.93 26.09 21.40
CA ASN A 11 -1.69 25.12 22.50
C ASN A 11 -1.36 23.69 22.08
N ASN A 12 -1.15 23.36 20.80
CA ASN A 12 -0.95 21.96 20.38
C ASN A 12 0.45 21.63 19.83
N PHE A 13 1.41 22.57 19.85
CA PHE A 13 2.72 22.33 19.24
C PHE A 13 3.80 21.82 20.22
N LEU A 14 3.59 21.98 21.54
CA LEU A 14 4.61 21.59 22.54
C LEU A 14 4.56 20.12 22.97
N GLU A 15 3.44 19.40 22.76
CA GLU A 15 3.32 17.99 23.15
C GLU A 15 3.96 17.00 22.15
N MET A 16 4.20 17.40 20.90
CA MET A 16 4.79 16.49 19.91
C MET A 16 6.32 16.35 20.02
N PHE A 17 7.02 17.29 20.65
CA PHE A 17 8.48 17.21 20.79
C PHE A 17 8.96 16.35 21.99
N ALA A 18 8.11 16.13 22.99
CA ALA A 18 8.50 15.36 24.19
C ALA A 18 8.51 13.83 23.98
N LYS A 19 7.89 13.31 22.93
CA LYS A 19 7.81 11.86 22.66
C LYS A 19 8.90 11.32 21.72
N ALA A 20 9.68 12.21 21.08
CA ALA A 20 10.68 11.81 20.08
C ALA A 20 12.11 11.59 20.64
N ILE A 21 12.37 11.89 21.92
CA ILE A 21 13.73 11.84 22.49
C ILE A 21 14.00 10.58 23.35
N PHE A 22 12.98 9.77 23.62
CA PHE A 22 13.12 8.63 24.56
C PHE A 22 13.53 7.28 23.92
N PHE A 23 13.73 7.21 22.59
CA PHE A 23 14.01 5.92 21.92
C PHE A 23 15.46 5.74 21.43
N PHE A 24 16.38 6.68 21.74
CA PHE A 24 17.73 6.70 21.13
C PHE A 24 18.89 6.30 22.05
N VAL A 25 18.66 5.72 23.23
CA VAL A 25 19.74 5.53 24.25
C VAL A 25 20.01 4.06 24.65
N LEU A 26 19.43 3.06 23.99
CA LEU A 26 19.43 1.69 24.56
C LEU A 26 19.90 0.56 23.65
N VAL A 27 20.99 0.72 22.88
CA VAL A 27 21.78 -0.46 22.40
C VAL A 27 23.25 -0.07 22.11
N LEU A 28 24.06 0.16 23.14
CA LEU A 28 25.53 0.18 23.03
C LEU A 28 26.14 -0.53 24.25
N PHE A 29 25.88 -1.81 24.39
CA PHE A 29 26.55 -2.68 25.35
C PHE A 29 26.65 -4.09 24.74
N GLU A 30 27.79 -4.42 24.16
CA GLU A 30 28.50 -5.66 24.49
C GLU A 30 29.90 -5.67 23.88
N THR A 31 30.86 -5.72 24.80
CA THR A 31 32.30 -5.62 24.63
C THR A 31 32.96 -7.00 24.66
N CYS A 32 34.00 -7.14 23.84
CA CYS A 32 35.29 -7.78 24.11
C CYS A 32 35.40 -8.74 25.30
N VAL A 33 35.67 -10.03 25.05
CA VAL A 33 36.32 -10.91 26.04
C VAL A 33 37.26 -11.93 25.37
N PHE A 34 38.55 -11.77 25.72
CA PHE A 34 39.60 -12.78 25.92
C PHE A 34 40.31 -13.47 24.74
N SER A 35 41.59 -13.08 24.61
CA SER A 35 42.70 -13.84 24.06
C SER A 35 43.78 -13.99 25.15
N GLN A 36 44.48 -15.14 25.14
CA GLN A 36 45.83 -15.45 25.69
C GLN A 36 45.90 -16.48 26.83
N GLN A 37 46.63 -17.57 26.54
CA GLN A 37 47.65 -18.26 27.36
C GLN A 37 48.02 -19.57 26.63
N ALA A 38 49.23 -20.13 26.63
CA ALA A 38 50.54 -19.74 27.12
C ALA A 38 51.58 -20.63 26.40
N ASN A 39 52.80 -20.12 26.23
CA ASN A 39 53.98 -20.92 25.91
C ASN A 39 54.55 -21.52 27.20
N ALA A 40 54.89 -22.81 27.20
CA ALA A 40 56.09 -23.37 27.87
C ALA A 40 56.04 -24.89 27.85
N SER A 41 57.10 -25.53 27.37
CA SER A 41 57.85 -26.60 28.06
C SER A 41 58.56 -27.47 27.02
N GLY A 42 59.88 -27.26 26.92
CA GLY A 42 60.78 -28.14 26.20
C GLY A 42 61.21 -29.35 27.04
N ALA A 43 61.95 -30.22 26.34
CA ALA A 43 62.86 -31.27 26.82
C ALA A 43 62.24 -32.60 27.32
N MET A 44 62.00 -33.53 26.37
CA MET A 44 62.19 -34.98 26.55
C MET A 44 62.55 -35.60 25.19
N SER A 45 63.83 -35.59 24.81
CA SER A 45 64.76 -36.73 24.88
C SER A 45 64.38 -37.95 23.98
N GLN A 46 64.63 -37.78 22.68
CA GLN A 46 65.56 -38.60 21.88
C GLN A 46 65.45 -40.14 21.91
N GLY A 47 64.25 -40.69 22.13
CA GLY A 47 63.95 -42.12 21.90
C GLY A 47 62.64 -42.38 21.12
N ARG A 48 61.88 -41.32 20.79
CA ARG A 48 60.54 -41.41 20.15
C ARG A 48 60.48 -40.95 18.68
N GLN A 49 61.62 -40.54 18.12
CA GLN A 49 61.65 -39.86 16.82
C GLN A 49 61.42 -40.79 15.62
N THR A 50 61.62 -42.11 15.76
CA THR A 50 61.31 -43.09 14.70
C THR A 50 59.88 -43.64 14.78
N GLN A 51 59.22 -43.57 15.95
CA GLN A 51 57.84 -44.05 16.10
C GLN A 51 56.79 -42.97 15.83
N GLN A 52 57.12 -41.68 16.05
CA GLN A 52 56.23 -40.57 15.71
C GLN A 52 56.11 -40.29 14.21
N VAL A 53 57.14 -40.57 13.40
CA VAL A 53 57.08 -40.36 11.95
C VAL A 53 56.11 -41.36 11.29
N ALA A 54 56.12 -42.62 11.75
CA ALA A 54 55.16 -43.63 11.28
C ALA A 54 53.71 -43.33 11.71
N GLN A 55 53.52 -42.79 12.91
CA GLN A 55 52.19 -42.43 13.40
C GLN A 55 51.67 -41.12 12.79
N GLN A 56 52.55 -40.19 12.42
CA GLN A 56 52.19 -38.97 11.68
C GLN A 56 51.78 -39.27 10.23
N GLN A 57 52.45 -40.19 9.54
CA GLN A 57 52.07 -40.58 8.18
C GLN A 57 50.69 -41.26 8.15
N ALA A 58 50.40 -42.16 9.10
CA ALA A 58 49.08 -42.77 9.22
C ALA A 58 47.99 -41.75 9.60
N ALA A 59 48.29 -40.77 10.46
CA ALA A 59 47.34 -39.72 10.82
C ALA A 59 47.07 -38.74 9.65
N GLN A 60 48.04 -38.49 8.78
CA GLN A 60 47.87 -37.63 7.59
C GLN A 60 47.01 -38.29 6.51
N GLU A 61 47.15 -39.60 6.29
CA GLU A 61 46.27 -40.33 5.37
C GLU A 61 44.82 -40.38 5.87
N ILE A 62 44.61 -40.59 7.18
CA ILE A 62 43.26 -40.59 7.77
C ILE A 62 42.65 -39.17 7.74
N ALA A 63 43.45 -38.11 7.93
CA ALA A 63 42.98 -36.73 7.83
C ALA A 63 42.63 -36.31 6.40
N GLN A 64 43.36 -36.80 5.38
CA GLN A 64 43.02 -36.52 3.97
C GLN A 64 41.76 -37.27 3.50
N GLN A 65 41.52 -38.49 3.99
CA GLN A 65 40.30 -39.23 3.64
C GLN A 65 39.04 -38.63 4.30
N GLN A 66 39.15 -38.04 5.49
CA GLN A 66 38.01 -37.35 6.12
C GLN A 66 37.70 -35.98 5.50
N ALA A 67 38.69 -35.28 4.94
CA ALA A 67 38.49 -33.99 4.30
C ALA A 67 37.74 -34.08 2.95
N GLN A 68 37.82 -35.20 2.22
CA GLN A 68 37.11 -35.39 0.95
C GLN A 68 35.63 -35.82 1.11
N GLY A 69 35.24 -36.33 2.29
CA GLY A 69 33.86 -36.79 2.54
C GLY A 69 32.86 -35.72 3.03
N GLN A 70 33.33 -34.55 3.48
CA GLN A 70 32.47 -33.51 4.08
C GLN A 70 32.31 -32.23 3.23
N ALA A 71 33.05 -32.10 2.12
CA ALA A 71 32.89 -30.97 1.21
C ALA A 71 31.60 -31.08 0.35
N SER A 72 31.09 -32.28 0.11
CA SER A 72 29.95 -32.51 -0.80
C SER A 72 28.58 -32.25 -0.18
N THR A 73 28.46 -32.26 1.15
CA THR A 73 27.17 -32.11 1.86
C THR A 73 26.82 -30.65 2.17
N THR A 74 27.81 -29.77 2.31
CA THR A 74 27.58 -28.37 2.68
C THR A 74 27.15 -27.52 1.48
N GLU A 75 27.72 -27.76 0.30
CA GLU A 75 27.31 -27.04 -0.93
C GLU A 75 25.90 -27.44 -1.38
N GLN A 76 25.53 -28.73 -1.33
CA GLN A 76 24.18 -29.17 -1.71
C GLN A 76 23.10 -28.65 -0.75
N GLN A 77 23.39 -28.52 0.55
CA GLN A 77 22.44 -27.92 1.51
C GLN A 77 22.33 -26.41 1.34
N GLN A 78 23.42 -25.70 1.02
CA GLN A 78 23.34 -24.26 0.72
C GLN A 78 22.62 -23.97 -0.59
N VAL A 79 22.80 -24.78 -1.64
CA VAL A 79 22.06 -24.62 -2.91
C VAL A 79 20.58 -24.92 -2.72
N LYS A 80 20.21 -25.97 -1.97
CA LYS A 80 18.79 -26.24 -1.63
C LYS A 80 18.17 -25.14 -0.77
N ARG A 81 18.89 -24.59 0.21
CA ARG A 81 18.39 -23.47 1.05
C ARG A 81 18.26 -22.17 0.26
N LYS A 82 19.20 -21.86 -0.62
CA LYS A 82 19.10 -20.69 -1.51
C LYS A 82 17.93 -20.83 -2.48
N ALA A 83 17.76 -22.00 -3.11
CA ALA A 83 16.64 -22.27 -4.01
C ALA A 83 15.28 -22.22 -3.31
N LEU A 84 15.17 -22.74 -2.08
CA LEU A 84 13.94 -22.63 -1.29
C LEU A 84 13.60 -21.16 -0.97
N ARG A 85 14.61 -20.38 -0.58
CA ARG A 85 14.46 -18.95 -0.23
C ARG A 85 14.10 -18.09 -1.45
N THR A 86 14.63 -18.41 -2.63
CA THR A 86 14.20 -17.72 -3.87
C THR A 86 12.77 -18.08 -4.25
N ARG A 87 12.34 -19.32 -3.96
CA ARG A 87 10.97 -19.76 -4.24
C ARG A 87 9.94 -19.15 -3.28
N THR A 88 10.25 -19.02 -1.99
CA THR A 88 9.38 -18.30 -1.04
C THR A 88 9.32 -16.82 -1.35
N LEU A 89 10.45 -16.15 -1.62
CA LEU A 89 10.45 -14.73 -1.98
C LEU A 89 9.69 -14.44 -3.29
N LYS A 90 9.76 -15.31 -4.30
CA LYS A 90 9.02 -15.11 -5.54
C LYS A 90 7.50 -15.24 -5.32
N LYS A 91 7.08 -16.17 -4.46
CA LYS A 91 5.67 -16.35 -4.11
C LYS A 91 5.12 -15.18 -3.26
N GLU A 92 5.93 -14.66 -2.33
CA GLU A 92 5.60 -13.49 -1.50
C GLU A 92 5.54 -12.18 -2.31
N VAL A 93 6.39 -12.03 -3.33
CA VAL A 93 6.36 -10.87 -4.24
C VAL A 93 5.18 -10.92 -5.20
N ASP A 94 4.77 -12.11 -5.65
CA ASP A 94 3.59 -12.27 -6.50
C ASP A 94 2.28 -11.98 -5.72
N ASP A 95 2.20 -12.36 -4.44
CA ASP A 95 1.05 -12.07 -3.57
C ASP A 95 0.95 -10.59 -3.15
N LEU A 96 2.06 -9.85 -3.09
CA LEU A 96 2.08 -8.42 -2.75
C LEU A 96 1.72 -7.48 -3.92
N LYS A 97 1.52 -8.01 -5.13
CA LYS A 97 1.27 -7.21 -6.35
C LYS A 97 0.20 -7.80 -7.26
N ALA A 98 -0.66 -8.70 -6.78
CA ALA A 98 -1.79 -9.21 -7.55
C ALA A 98 -2.81 -8.08 -7.83
N HIS A 99 -2.53 -7.29 -8.87
CA HIS A 99 -3.50 -6.49 -9.57
C HIS A 99 -4.37 -7.50 -10.31
N GLU A 100 -5.47 -7.91 -9.69
CA GLU A 100 -6.44 -8.79 -10.35
C GLU A 100 -6.96 -8.06 -11.59
N ILE A 101 -6.66 -8.62 -12.78
CA ILE A 101 -7.19 -8.09 -14.04
C ILE A 101 -8.63 -8.58 -14.13
N VAL A 102 -9.56 -7.76 -13.64
CA VAL A 102 -11.00 -8.01 -13.72
C VAL A 102 -11.53 -7.50 -15.06
N ASP A 103 -12.44 -8.26 -15.68
CA ASP A 103 -13.15 -7.81 -16.87
C ASP A 103 -14.06 -6.61 -16.54
N ILE A 104 -13.94 -5.53 -17.32
CA ILE A 104 -14.73 -4.31 -17.15
C ILE A 104 -16.24 -4.55 -17.26
N TYR A 105 -16.68 -5.58 -18.01
CA TYR A 105 -18.11 -5.93 -18.09
C TYR A 105 -18.66 -6.41 -16.74
N GLN A 106 -17.89 -7.23 -16.02
CA GLN A 106 -18.28 -7.69 -14.68
C GLN A 106 -18.33 -6.54 -13.67
N VAL A 107 -17.41 -5.58 -13.81
CA VAL A 107 -17.44 -4.34 -13.01
C VAL A 107 -18.73 -3.57 -13.28
N TRP A 108 -19.14 -3.43 -14.55
CA TRP A 108 -20.38 -2.72 -14.87
C TRP A 108 -21.62 -3.42 -14.34
N GLU A 109 -21.70 -4.74 -14.41
CA GLU A 109 -22.81 -5.51 -13.82
C GLU A 109 -22.94 -5.26 -12.31
N GLN A 110 -21.81 -5.25 -11.59
CA GLN A 110 -21.81 -4.92 -10.16
C GLN A 110 -22.27 -3.47 -9.90
N LEU A 111 -21.81 -2.54 -10.74
CA LEU A 111 -22.18 -1.12 -10.65
C LEU A 111 -23.68 -0.85 -10.87
N GLU A 112 -24.41 -1.74 -11.54
CA GLU A 112 -25.87 -1.62 -11.64
C GLU A 112 -26.58 -1.94 -10.30
N VAL A 113 -25.92 -2.65 -9.37
CA VAL A 113 -26.46 -3.00 -8.05
C VAL A 113 -25.94 -2.06 -6.97
N SER A 114 -24.62 -1.87 -6.89
CA SER A 114 -23.98 -0.95 -5.95
C SER A 114 -22.69 -0.40 -6.53
N SER A 115 -22.26 0.78 -6.07
CA SER A 115 -21.04 1.42 -6.53
C SER A 115 -19.81 1.08 -5.68
N GLU A 116 -19.88 0.08 -4.80
CA GLU A 116 -18.81 -0.22 -3.84
C GLU A 116 -17.50 -0.65 -4.54
N ILE A 117 -17.61 -1.37 -5.65
CA ILE A 117 -16.49 -1.77 -6.51
C ILE A 117 -15.69 -0.55 -7.02
N TRP A 118 -16.30 0.65 -7.10
CA TRP A 118 -15.63 1.89 -7.51
C TRP A 118 -14.37 2.19 -6.68
N ALA A 119 -14.42 1.92 -5.37
CA ALA A 119 -13.29 2.15 -4.47
C ALA A 119 -12.10 1.21 -4.73
N LEU A 120 -12.35 0.08 -5.40
CA LEU A 120 -11.34 -0.93 -5.72
C LEU A 120 -10.68 -0.67 -7.08
N ILE A 121 -11.29 0.16 -7.93
CA ILE A 121 -10.72 0.53 -9.23
C ILE A 121 -9.60 1.56 -8.99
N MET A 122 -8.35 1.13 -9.16
CA MET A 122 -7.19 2.02 -8.98
C MET A 122 -6.96 2.92 -10.19
N ASP A 123 -7.12 2.38 -11.38
CA ASP A 123 -6.79 3.08 -12.62
C ASP A 123 -7.86 4.11 -13.00
N HIS A 124 -7.40 5.28 -13.45
CA HIS A 124 -8.29 6.34 -13.92
C HIS A 124 -9.02 5.96 -15.21
N THR A 125 -8.36 5.25 -16.13
CA THR A 125 -8.91 4.86 -17.44
C THR A 125 -10.24 4.07 -17.33
N PRO A 126 -10.33 2.94 -16.60
CA PRO A 126 -11.59 2.21 -16.45
C PRO A 126 -12.68 3.04 -15.74
N LYS A 127 -12.32 3.93 -14.80
CA LYS A 127 -13.28 4.88 -14.20
C LYS A 127 -13.84 5.85 -15.23
N ASP A 128 -12.99 6.42 -16.07
CA ASP A 128 -13.38 7.37 -17.11
C ASP A 128 -14.30 6.73 -18.15
N VAL A 129 -13.95 5.53 -18.63
CA VAL A 129 -14.79 4.75 -19.57
C VAL A 129 -16.14 4.40 -18.93
N THR A 130 -16.14 4.02 -17.66
CA THR A 130 -17.37 3.72 -16.90
C THR A 130 -18.28 4.95 -16.82
N VAL A 131 -17.75 6.10 -16.41
CA VAL A 131 -18.54 7.33 -16.34
C VAL A 131 -19.06 7.73 -17.73
N ALA A 132 -18.21 7.66 -18.77
CA ALA A 132 -18.60 7.98 -20.14
C ALA A 132 -19.75 7.10 -20.63
N ARG A 133 -19.73 5.79 -20.32
CA ARG A 133 -20.83 4.86 -20.60
C ARG A 133 -22.13 5.34 -19.96
N TYR A 134 -22.13 5.69 -18.68
CA TYR A 134 -23.35 6.11 -17.99
C TYR A 134 -23.86 7.48 -18.44
N ILE A 135 -22.98 8.43 -18.77
CA ILE A 135 -23.37 9.69 -19.41
C ILE A 135 -24.08 9.42 -20.73
N ARG A 136 -23.56 8.50 -21.55
CA ARG A 136 -24.21 8.08 -22.80
C ARG A 136 -25.58 7.44 -22.56
N LEU A 137 -25.70 6.56 -21.56
CA LEU A 137 -26.99 5.96 -21.20
C LEU A 137 -28.03 7.02 -20.78
N TYR A 138 -27.61 8.07 -20.08
CA TYR A 138 -28.48 9.21 -19.79
C TYR A 138 -28.91 9.95 -21.06
N ALA A 139 -27.97 10.20 -21.97
CA ALA A 139 -28.25 10.89 -23.23
C ALA A 139 -29.22 10.09 -24.11
N GLU A 140 -29.10 8.75 -24.15
CA GLU A 140 -30.05 7.85 -24.83
C GLU A 140 -31.46 7.96 -24.23
N GLY A 141 -31.57 8.30 -22.94
CA GLY A 141 -32.82 8.62 -22.25
C GLY A 141 -33.27 10.08 -22.35
N GLY A 142 -32.61 10.91 -23.17
CA GLY A 142 -32.94 12.33 -23.34
C GLY A 142 -32.45 13.25 -22.22
N ILE A 143 -31.54 12.77 -21.37
CA ILE A 143 -30.96 13.54 -20.27
C ILE A 143 -29.52 13.91 -20.62
N TYR A 144 -29.22 15.20 -20.62
CA TYR A 144 -27.89 15.69 -20.98
C TYR A 144 -27.07 16.03 -19.74
N ILE A 145 -25.88 15.43 -19.66
CA ILE A 145 -24.83 15.76 -18.69
C ILE A 145 -23.66 16.32 -19.51
N ARG A 146 -23.29 17.58 -19.31
CA ARG A 146 -22.43 18.34 -20.24
C ARG A 146 -20.96 18.31 -19.84
N LYS A 147 -20.67 18.19 -18.54
CA LYS A 147 -19.29 18.08 -18.04
C LYS A 147 -18.69 16.74 -18.45
N SER A 148 -17.37 16.72 -18.60
CA SER A 148 -16.65 15.53 -19.08
C SER A 148 -16.68 14.38 -18.06
N SER A 149 -16.49 13.15 -18.54
CA SER A 149 -16.37 11.97 -17.68
C SER A 149 -15.27 12.14 -16.62
N SER A 150 -14.09 12.64 -17.01
CA SER A 150 -12.98 12.87 -16.09
C SER A 150 -13.30 13.90 -14.99
N HIS A 151 -14.18 14.88 -15.24
CA HIS A 151 -14.69 15.77 -14.18
C HIS A 151 -15.41 14.97 -13.10
N TYR A 152 -16.32 14.09 -13.52
CA TYR A 152 -17.10 13.27 -12.59
C TYR A 152 -16.28 12.17 -11.93
N VAL A 153 -15.27 11.59 -12.58
CA VAL A 153 -14.35 10.65 -11.93
C VAL A 153 -13.72 11.29 -10.68
N LYS A 154 -13.16 12.50 -10.83
CA LYS A 154 -12.53 13.23 -9.71
C LYS A 154 -13.53 13.56 -8.61
N LEU A 155 -14.75 13.96 -9.00
CA LEU A 155 -15.78 14.35 -8.04
C LEU A 155 -16.32 13.14 -7.26
N ILE A 156 -16.59 12.02 -7.95
CA ILE A 156 -16.99 10.75 -7.31
C ILE A 156 -15.88 10.28 -6.37
N ASP A 157 -14.62 10.31 -6.79
CA ASP A 157 -13.49 9.92 -5.93
C ASP A 157 -13.38 10.80 -4.66
N SER A 158 -13.61 12.11 -4.77
CA SER A 158 -13.60 13.01 -3.62
C SER A 158 -14.77 12.71 -2.67
N MET A 159 -15.98 12.62 -3.22
CA MET A 159 -17.19 12.40 -2.42
C MET A 159 -17.24 11.01 -1.80
N ALA A 160 -16.71 9.98 -2.48
CA ALA A 160 -16.62 8.62 -1.94
C ALA A 160 -15.68 8.55 -0.73
N LYS A 161 -14.61 9.35 -0.71
CA LYS A 161 -13.71 9.45 0.45
C LYS A 161 -14.37 10.13 1.64
N GLU A 162 -15.12 11.21 1.38
CA GLU A 162 -15.82 11.98 2.42
C GLU A 162 -17.07 11.26 2.95
N SER A 163 -17.75 10.51 2.08
CA SER A 163 -19.03 9.86 2.37
C SER A 163 -19.12 8.48 1.68
N PRO A 164 -18.49 7.44 2.25
CA PRO A 164 -18.50 6.09 1.66
C PRO A 164 -19.90 5.50 1.44
N ASN A 165 -20.89 5.93 2.24
CA ASN A 165 -22.28 5.50 2.09
C ASN A 165 -22.89 5.88 0.74
N LEU A 166 -22.35 6.87 0.03
CA LEU A 166 -22.74 7.19 -1.34
C LEU A 166 -22.63 5.98 -2.27
N LEU A 167 -21.60 5.15 -2.07
CA LEU A 167 -21.31 4.01 -2.92
C LEU A 167 -22.24 2.81 -2.71
N LYS A 168 -23.12 2.84 -1.71
CA LYS A 168 -24.12 1.79 -1.49
C LYS A 168 -25.23 1.81 -2.55
N SER A 169 -25.36 2.90 -3.29
CA SER A 169 -26.36 3.05 -4.35
C SER A 169 -25.82 2.55 -5.69
N PRO A 170 -26.70 2.14 -6.62
CA PRO A 170 -26.33 1.90 -8.02
C PRO A 170 -25.60 3.09 -8.63
N PHE A 171 -24.65 2.82 -9.52
CA PHE A 171 -23.78 3.86 -10.08
C PHE A 171 -24.54 4.91 -10.88
N ARG A 172 -25.62 4.49 -11.56
CA ARG A 172 -26.57 5.40 -12.21
C ARG A 172 -27.08 6.47 -11.25
N GLU A 173 -27.46 6.06 -10.05
CA GLU A 173 -28.01 6.94 -9.01
C GLU A 173 -26.96 7.85 -8.40
N VAL A 174 -25.74 7.33 -8.20
CA VAL A 174 -24.59 8.12 -7.76
C VAL A 174 -24.28 9.23 -8.77
N LEU A 175 -24.15 8.88 -10.05
CA LEU A 175 -23.88 9.88 -11.09
C LEU A 175 -25.02 10.90 -11.21
N ARG A 176 -26.28 10.46 -11.11
CA ARG A 176 -27.45 11.36 -11.10
C ARG A 176 -27.34 12.40 -9.99
N PHE A 177 -27.15 11.92 -8.77
CA PHE A 177 -27.10 12.75 -7.58
C PHE A 177 -26.00 13.82 -7.71
N ILE A 178 -24.82 13.40 -8.14
CA ILE A 178 -23.67 14.29 -8.32
C ILE A 178 -23.92 15.29 -9.46
N ALA A 179 -24.48 14.85 -10.59
CA ALA A 179 -24.80 15.75 -11.70
C ALA A 179 -25.87 16.79 -11.33
N ILE A 180 -26.85 16.43 -10.49
CA ILE A 180 -27.84 17.35 -9.93
C ILE A 180 -27.16 18.36 -8.99
N MET A 181 -26.25 17.91 -8.11
CA MET A 181 -25.44 18.82 -7.29
C MET A 181 -24.62 19.79 -8.13
N GLU A 182 -24.13 19.37 -9.30
CA GLU A 182 -23.35 20.22 -10.19
C GLU A 182 -24.21 21.11 -11.12
N TYR A 183 -25.55 21.10 -10.97
CA TYR A 183 -26.50 21.79 -11.86
C TYR A 183 -26.31 21.43 -13.35
N ASP A 184 -25.83 20.22 -13.61
CA ASP A 184 -25.48 19.73 -14.93
C ASP A 184 -26.37 18.58 -15.41
N PHE A 185 -27.34 18.16 -14.59
CA PHE A 185 -28.35 17.18 -14.98
C PHE A 185 -29.51 17.88 -15.70
N ASP A 186 -29.49 17.85 -17.04
CA ASP A 186 -30.51 18.49 -17.86
C ASP A 186 -31.52 17.47 -18.41
N ASN A 187 -32.68 17.41 -17.78
CA ASN A 187 -33.83 16.61 -18.18
C ASN A 187 -35.00 17.49 -18.68
N GLY A 188 -34.73 18.75 -19.03
CA GLY A 188 -35.75 19.74 -19.41
C GLY A 188 -36.49 20.41 -18.25
N GLN A 189 -36.21 20.05 -16.99
CA GLN A 189 -36.74 20.74 -15.81
C GLN A 189 -35.83 21.88 -15.37
N ASP A 190 -36.37 22.79 -14.55
CA ASP A 190 -35.56 23.79 -13.87
C ASP A 190 -34.55 23.11 -12.92
N ARG A 191 -33.26 23.31 -13.19
CA ARG A 191 -32.17 22.64 -12.48
C ARG A 191 -32.10 23.04 -11.01
N GLY A 192 -32.45 24.29 -10.69
CA GLY A 192 -32.48 24.77 -9.31
C GLY A 192 -33.59 24.12 -8.50
N LYS A 193 -34.79 24.00 -9.09
CA LYS A 193 -35.91 23.29 -8.48
C LYS A 193 -35.59 21.81 -8.30
N LEU A 194 -34.99 21.16 -9.30
CA LEU A 194 -34.57 19.75 -9.21
C LEU A 194 -33.53 19.55 -8.10
N ALA A 195 -32.52 20.42 -8.02
CA ALA A 195 -31.51 20.40 -6.97
C ALA A 195 -32.13 20.61 -5.59
N LEU A 196 -33.02 21.60 -5.43
CA LEU A 196 -33.71 21.86 -4.16
C LEU A 196 -34.56 20.65 -3.72
N GLN A 197 -35.27 20.02 -4.64
CA GLN A 197 -36.09 18.83 -4.35
C GLN A 197 -35.23 17.62 -3.96
N THR A 198 -34.08 17.44 -4.61
CA THR A 198 -33.21 16.28 -4.40
C THR A 198 -32.36 16.42 -3.14
N LEU A 199 -31.80 17.60 -2.90
CA LEU A 199 -30.86 17.86 -1.80
C LEU A 199 -31.58 18.31 -0.53
N GLY A 200 -32.80 18.84 -0.66
CA GLY A 200 -33.46 19.56 0.41
C GLY A 200 -32.83 20.94 0.65
N ARG A 201 -33.53 21.78 1.42
CA ARG A 201 -33.18 23.21 1.57
C ARG A 201 -31.75 23.44 2.04
N LYS A 202 -31.31 22.75 3.10
CA LYS A 202 -29.98 22.99 3.69
C LYS A 202 -28.86 22.67 2.70
N LEU A 203 -28.84 21.46 2.14
CA LEU A 203 -27.77 21.04 1.22
C LEU A 203 -27.82 21.81 -0.10
N TYR A 204 -29.01 22.24 -0.54
CA TYR A 204 -29.15 23.12 -1.69
C TYR A 204 -28.42 24.46 -1.48
N GLU A 205 -28.66 25.15 -0.37
CA GLU A 205 -27.99 26.43 -0.09
C GLU A 205 -26.47 26.26 0.10
N ASP A 206 -26.05 25.24 0.86
CA ASP A 206 -24.63 24.91 1.04
C ASP A 206 -23.95 24.69 -0.34
N ASN A 207 -24.65 24.02 -1.25
CA ASN A 207 -24.15 23.71 -2.59
C ASN A 207 -24.15 24.94 -3.53
N ARG A 208 -25.11 25.86 -3.42
CA ARG A 208 -25.09 27.13 -4.15
C ARG A 208 -23.88 27.98 -3.77
N ILE A 209 -23.60 28.07 -2.47
CA ILE A 209 -22.43 28.79 -1.95
C ILE A 209 -21.15 28.17 -2.49
N ARG A 210 -21.03 26.82 -2.45
CA ARG A 210 -19.87 26.10 -3.00
C ARG A 210 -19.61 26.43 -4.48
N LEU A 211 -20.67 26.62 -5.26
CA LEU A 211 -20.59 26.89 -6.70
C LEU A 211 -20.55 28.38 -7.06
N GLY A 212 -20.69 29.29 -6.09
CA GLY A 212 -20.73 30.73 -6.34
C GLY A 212 -21.96 31.18 -7.13
N VAL A 213 -23.07 30.45 -7.04
CA VAL A 213 -24.33 30.77 -7.72
C VAL A 213 -25.21 31.57 -6.74
N GLU A 214 -24.94 32.88 -6.61
CA GLU A 214 -25.73 33.83 -5.81
C GLU A 214 -27.00 34.32 -6.53
#